data_AF-A0A522RM30-F1
#
_entry.id   AF-A0A522RM30-F1
#
_cell.length_a   1.000
_cell.length_b   1.000
_cell.length_c   1.000
_cell.angle_alpha   90.00
_cell.angle_beta   90.00
_cell.angle_gamma   90.00
#
_symmetry.space_group_name_H-M   'P 1'
#
loop_
_entity.id
_entity.type
_entity.pdbx_description
1 polymer ?
#
loop_
_entity_poly.entity_id
_entity_poly.type
_entity_poly.pdbx_seq_one_letter_code
_entity_poly.pdbx_strand_id
1 'polypeptide(L)'
;MPIAHAALEPIEGRDEPFIIGQGIGPVGRWLRLFLGVYFLIFLVLNPLYLHPLSPRALPAFALTVGGYFLLLVALHFIVFFLISGPILSKLNPWAGTAVFVGIPTVPALLGLYPQTVQVAFGFYVGISLVLLFFMRYGGCEVVAIPSLLLKRRFPIYCPYNAIDAIERAMTPDKGWARQRLLTIFSLAIVIFVGGYFIVVASNDLLGQYGVVVRIDHRWSLLLLVPCAQLAAFAWKHYEAEHSLFAPQVRRYGLGAVILALTIVAFLFEGVGITGDVIWVVAMGLGALVVLFQVGTRLARRQRHSRKPA
;
A
#
# COMPACT_ATOMS: atom_id res chain seq x y z
N MET A 1 14.05 -18.08 -23.65
CA MET A 1 12.71 -17.96 -23.02
C MET A 1 12.14 -16.61 -23.41
N PRO A 2 10.96 -16.52 -24.04
CA PRO A 2 10.34 -15.24 -24.30
C PRO A 2 9.97 -14.64 -22.96
N ILE A 3 10.65 -13.55 -22.59
CA ILE A 3 10.27 -12.72 -21.46
C ILE A 3 8.89 -12.19 -21.81
N ALA A 4 7.86 -12.66 -21.13
CA ALA A 4 6.53 -12.11 -21.27
C ALA A 4 6.63 -10.60 -21.02
N HIS A 5 6.54 -9.83 -22.10
CA HIS A 5 6.33 -8.39 -22.09
C HIS A 5 4.93 -8.15 -21.53
N ALA A 6 4.78 -8.32 -20.22
CA ALA A 6 3.56 -8.01 -19.51
C ALA A 6 3.51 -6.48 -19.33
N ALA A 7 2.85 -5.85 -20.31
CA ALA A 7 2.22 -4.54 -20.31
C ALA A 7 3.12 -3.35 -19.91
N LEU A 8 3.77 -2.74 -20.90
CA LEU A 8 4.32 -1.39 -20.79
C LEU A 8 3.56 -0.32 -21.59
N GLU A 9 2.46 -0.66 -22.29
CA GLU A 9 1.56 0.36 -22.81
C GLU A 9 0.10 -0.03 -22.52
N PRO A 10 -0.71 0.87 -21.94
CA PRO A 10 -2.15 0.66 -21.90
C PRO A 10 -2.65 0.65 -23.34
N ILE A 11 -3.11 -0.51 -23.80
CA ILE A 11 -3.79 -0.62 -25.09
C ILE A 11 -5.09 0.17 -24.96
N GLU A 12 -5.16 1.36 -25.56
CA GLU A 12 -6.39 2.14 -25.65
C GLU A 12 -7.49 1.27 -26.26
N GLY A 13 -8.60 1.08 -25.52
CA GLY A 13 -9.82 0.48 -26.05
C GLY A 13 -10.08 -1.00 -25.74
N ARG A 14 -9.35 -1.65 -24.83
CA ARG A 14 -9.79 -2.95 -24.26
C ARG A 14 -10.17 -2.81 -22.80
N ASP A 15 -11.31 -3.42 -22.44
CA ASP A 15 -11.74 -3.73 -21.08
C ASP A 15 -10.78 -4.72 -20.41
N GLU A 16 -9.50 -4.38 -20.29
CA GLU A 16 -8.59 -5.18 -19.49
C GLU A 16 -9.05 -5.13 -18.02
N PRO A 17 -9.07 -6.28 -17.33
CA PRO A 17 -9.52 -6.35 -15.95
C PRO A 17 -8.56 -5.54 -15.07
N PHE A 18 -8.94 -4.30 -14.75
CA PHE A 18 -8.13 -3.36 -13.97
C PHE A 18 -7.61 -4.03 -12.70
N ILE A 19 -6.30 -4.26 -12.64
CA ILE A 19 -5.64 -4.81 -11.46
C ILE A 19 -5.28 -3.64 -10.54
N ILE A 20 -5.95 -3.57 -9.38
CA ILE A 20 -5.57 -2.64 -8.30
C ILE A 20 -4.05 -2.70 -8.14
N GLY A 21 -3.37 -1.56 -8.11
CA GLY A 21 -1.92 -1.48 -7.99
C GLY A 21 -1.12 -1.58 -9.30
N GLN A 22 -1.72 -1.79 -10.47
CA GLN A 22 -0.99 -1.71 -11.75
C GLN A 22 -1.11 -0.34 -12.42
N GLY A 23 -2.28 0.30 -12.31
CA GLY A 23 -2.55 1.65 -12.78
C GLY A 23 -3.02 2.55 -11.65
N ILE A 24 -2.77 3.85 -11.79
CA ILE A 24 -3.09 4.89 -10.81
C ILE A 24 -3.82 6.03 -11.52
N GLY A 25 -4.89 6.53 -10.93
CA GLY A 25 -5.55 7.73 -11.44
C GLY A 25 -4.84 9.01 -10.99
N PRO A 26 -5.27 10.18 -11.50
CA PRO A 26 -4.64 11.46 -11.20
C PRO A 26 -4.55 11.77 -9.69
N VAL A 27 -5.60 11.49 -8.92
CA VAL A 27 -5.67 11.86 -7.50
C VAL A 27 -4.69 11.02 -6.69
N GLY A 28 -4.72 9.69 -6.84
CA GLY A 28 -3.77 8.80 -6.16
C GLY A 28 -2.32 9.14 -6.51
N ARG A 29 -2.08 9.58 -7.75
CA ARG A 29 -0.77 9.97 -8.26
C ARG A 29 -0.27 11.22 -7.55
N TRP A 30 -1.06 12.31 -7.55
CA TRP A 30 -0.69 13.57 -6.90
C TRP A 30 -0.50 13.40 -5.39
N LEU A 31 -1.35 12.62 -4.72
CA LEU A 31 -1.18 12.38 -3.30
C LEU A 31 0.17 11.73 -2.99
N ARG A 32 0.59 10.71 -3.76
CA ARG A 32 1.90 10.09 -3.57
C ARG A 32 3.05 11.08 -3.77
N LEU A 33 2.93 12.03 -4.70
CA LEU A 33 3.93 13.09 -4.83
C LEU A 33 3.97 13.97 -3.59
N PHE A 34 2.81 14.44 -3.11
CA PHE A 34 2.74 15.28 -1.91
C PHE A 34 3.28 14.55 -0.67
N LEU A 35 2.88 13.29 -0.48
CA LEU A 35 3.39 12.45 0.61
C LEU A 35 4.88 12.18 0.47
N GLY A 36 5.36 11.86 -0.73
CA GLY A 36 6.78 11.62 -0.98
C GLY A 36 7.62 12.85 -0.65
N VAL A 37 7.23 14.03 -1.15
CA VAL A 37 7.88 15.31 -0.83
C VAL A 37 7.77 15.62 0.67
N TYR A 38 6.60 15.39 1.28
CA TYR A 38 6.38 15.57 2.71
C TYR A 38 7.35 14.73 3.53
N PHE A 39 7.44 13.42 3.25
CA PHE A 39 8.37 12.51 3.92
C PHE A 39 9.82 12.96 3.72
N LEU A 40 10.22 13.37 2.51
CA LEU A 40 11.59 13.82 2.24
C LEU A 40 11.96 15.11 2.96
N ILE A 41 11.04 16.08 3.04
CA ILE A 41 11.29 17.33 3.76
C ILE A 41 11.28 17.05 5.26
N PHE A 42 10.22 16.43 5.78
CA PHE A 42 10.04 16.30 7.22
C PHE A 42 10.97 15.25 7.86
N LEU A 43 11.13 14.05 7.29
CA LEU A 43 11.97 13.02 7.92
C LEU A 43 13.47 13.32 7.82
N VAL A 44 13.90 14.10 6.82
CA VAL A 44 15.30 14.51 6.68
C VAL A 44 15.60 15.74 7.53
N LEU A 45 14.73 16.76 7.48
CA LEU A 45 15.01 18.03 8.16
C LEU A 45 14.69 17.97 9.65
N ASN A 46 13.73 17.14 10.08
CA ASN A 46 13.33 17.13 11.48
C ASN A 46 14.43 16.66 12.44
N PRO A 47 15.12 15.52 12.21
CA PRO A 47 16.22 15.11 13.09
C PRO A 47 17.34 16.16 13.14
N LEU A 48 17.59 16.85 12.02
CA LEU A 48 18.57 17.92 11.91
C LEU A 48 18.13 19.20 12.63
N TYR A 49 16.83 19.46 12.72
CA TYR A 49 16.27 20.64 13.36
C TYR A 49 16.15 20.47 14.88
N LEU A 50 15.63 19.32 15.34
CA LEU A 50 15.44 19.04 16.77
C LEU A 50 16.74 18.66 17.48
N HIS A 51 17.64 17.99 16.78
CA HIS A 51 18.95 17.62 17.29
C HIS A 51 20.03 18.17 16.36
N PRO A 52 20.28 19.49 16.40
CA PRO A 52 21.25 20.13 15.53
C PRO A 52 22.60 19.44 15.67
N LEU A 53 22.97 18.71 14.62
CA LEU A 53 24.25 18.03 14.56
C LEU A 53 25.34 19.09 14.43
N SER A 54 26.43 18.90 15.16
CA SER A 54 27.63 19.73 14.92
C SER A 54 28.06 19.60 13.45
N PRO A 55 28.66 20.64 12.85
CA PRO A 55 29.16 20.57 11.46
C PRO A 55 30.11 19.40 11.19
N ARG A 56 30.78 18.88 12.24
CA ARG A 56 31.66 17.71 12.16
C ARG A 56 30.91 16.37 12.18
N ALA A 57 29.76 16.31 12.85
CA ALA A 57 28.94 15.10 12.96
C ALA A 57 28.00 14.90 11.75
N LEU A 58 27.62 15.99 11.08
CA LEU A 58 26.71 15.95 9.93
C LEU A 58 27.19 15.03 8.78
N PRO A 59 28.47 15.07 8.34
CA PRO A 59 28.92 14.19 7.26
C PRO A 59 28.86 12.70 7.64
N ALA A 60 29.22 12.36 8.88
CA ALA A 60 29.16 10.99 9.37
C ALA A 60 27.71 10.49 9.41
N PHE A 61 26.79 11.30 9.94
CA PHE A 61 25.37 10.98 9.96
C PHE A 61 24.81 10.78 8.54
N ALA A 62 25.11 11.71 7.62
CA ALA A 62 24.68 11.62 6.23
C ALA A 62 25.21 10.36 5.53
N LEU A 63 26.48 10.00 5.77
CA LEU A 63 27.09 8.78 5.25
C LEU A 63 26.41 7.53 5.82
N THR A 64 26.12 7.50 7.12
CA THR A 64 25.43 6.37 7.77
C THR A 64 24.01 6.20 7.23
N VAL A 65 23.23 7.28 7.15
CA VAL A 65 21.87 7.25 6.57
C VAL A 65 21.91 6.84 5.11
N GLY A 66 22.83 7.40 4.31
CA GLY A 66 23.02 7.04 2.91
C GLY A 66 23.40 5.57 2.73
N GLY A 67 24.29 5.04 3.57
CA GLY A 67 24.66 3.63 3.58
C GLY A 67 23.48 2.70 3.87
N TYR A 68 22.67 3.01 4.89
CA TYR A 68 21.46 2.25 5.18
C TYR A 68 20.40 2.36 4.08
N PHE A 69 20.25 3.53 3.45
CA PHE A 69 19.35 3.69 2.31
C PHE A 69 19.78 2.78 1.15
N LEU A 70 21.06 2.77 0.78
CA LEU A 70 21.58 1.90 -0.27
C LEU A 70 21.41 0.41 0.08
N LEU A 71 21.61 0.05 1.35
CA LEU A 71 21.36 -1.31 1.83
C LEU A 71 19.88 -1.69 1.69
N LEU A 72 18.94 -0.81 2.07
CA LEU A 72 17.51 -1.05 1.91
C LEU A 72 17.13 -1.22 0.43
N VAL A 73 17.65 -0.37 -0.46
CA VAL A 73 17.48 -0.50 -1.90
C VAL A 73 17.97 -1.86 -2.39
N ALA A 74 19.18 -2.26 -2.00
CA ALA A 74 19.79 -3.52 -2.40
C ALA A 74 18.98 -4.73 -1.89
N LEU A 75 18.56 -4.73 -0.62
CA LEU A 75 17.77 -5.80 -0.03
C LEU A 75 16.40 -5.95 -0.71
N HIS A 76 15.66 -4.86 -0.88
CA HIS A 76 14.37 -4.91 -1.57
C HIS A 76 14.53 -5.35 -3.02
N PHE A 77 15.59 -4.90 -3.69
CA PHE A 77 15.91 -5.33 -5.05
C PHE A 77 16.22 -6.82 -5.13
N ILE A 78 17.08 -7.35 -4.25
CA ILE A 78 17.45 -8.77 -4.23
C ILE A 78 16.21 -9.62 -3.95
N VAL A 79 15.45 -9.29 -2.91
CA VAL A 79 14.22 -10.03 -2.56
C VAL A 79 13.28 -10.02 -3.76
N PHE A 80 12.98 -8.84 -4.32
CA PHE A 80 12.09 -8.70 -5.46
C PHE A 80 12.60 -9.47 -6.69
N PHE A 81 13.89 -9.39 -7.00
CA PHE A 81 14.50 -10.12 -8.11
C PHE A 81 14.29 -11.62 -7.96
N LEU A 82 14.59 -12.18 -6.79
CA LEU A 82 14.49 -13.61 -6.48
C LEU A 82 13.04 -14.12 -6.57
N ILE A 83 12.05 -13.33 -6.13
CA ILE A 83 10.66 -13.79 -6.07
C ILE A 83 9.77 -13.35 -7.25
N SER A 84 10.21 -12.36 -8.04
CA SER A 84 9.40 -11.71 -9.11
C SER A 84 8.85 -12.69 -10.16
N GLY A 85 9.67 -13.59 -10.69
CA GLY A 85 9.26 -14.49 -11.76
C GLY A 85 8.31 -15.61 -11.29
N PRO A 86 8.82 -16.58 -10.52
CA PRO A 86 8.08 -17.82 -10.24
C PRO A 86 6.97 -17.66 -9.20
N ILE A 87 7.10 -16.66 -8.31
CA ILE A 87 6.29 -16.55 -7.08
C ILE A 87 5.33 -15.37 -7.17
N LEU A 88 5.82 -14.12 -7.31
CA LEU A 88 4.95 -12.92 -7.28
C LEU A 88 3.87 -12.91 -8.35
N SER A 89 4.14 -13.45 -9.54
CA SER A 89 3.13 -13.60 -10.60
C SER A 89 1.93 -14.49 -10.21
N LYS A 90 2.09 -15.33 -9.18
CA LYS A 90 1.08 -16.31 -8.72
C LYS A 90 0.56 -16.02 -7.32
N LEU A 91 1.18 -15.09 -6.60
CA LEU A 91 0.82 -14.73 -5.24
C LEU A 91 -0.35 -13.75 -5.21
N ASN A 92 -1.08 -13.77 -4.09
CA ASN A 92 -1.98 -12.69 -3.77
C ASN A 92 -1.16 -11.42 -3.51
N PRO A 93 -1.60 -10.24 -4.00
CA PRO A 93 -0.97 -8.96 -3.72
C PRO A 93 -0.65 -8.69 -2.24
N TRP A 94 -1.49 -9.15 -1.32
CA TRP A 94 -1.27 -8.99 0.13
C TRP A 94 -0.09 -9.81 0.67
N ALA A 95 0.25 -10.95 0.06
CA ALA A 95 1.46 -11.67 0.44
C ALA A 95 2.72 -10.91 0.03
N GLY A 96 2.68 -10.20 -1.09
CA GLY A 96 3.74 -9.25 -1.44
C GLY A 96 3.92 -8.21 -0.32
N THR A 97 2.81 -7.64 0.17
CA THR A 97 2.82 -6.68 1.28
C THR A 97 3.44 -7.25 2.53
N ALA A 98 3.04 -8.47 2.93
CA ALA A 98 3.61 -9.11 4.11
C ALA A 98 5.13 -9.31 3.99
N VAL A 99 5.63 -9.67 2.80
CA VAL A 99 7.07 -9.86 2.55
C VAL A 99 7.84 -8.55 2.55
N PHE A 100 7.37 -7.54 1.80
CA PHE A 100 8.13 -6.31 1.60
C PHE A 100 7.88 -5.23 2.66
N VAL A 101 6.73 -5.26 3.32
CA VAL A 101 6.37 -4.27 4.36
C VAL A 101 6.37 -4.96 5.72
N GLY A 102 5.62 -6.06 5.86
CA GLY A 102 5.46 -6.73 7.15
C GLY A 102 6.79 -7.15 7.79
N ILE A 103 7.65 -7.85 7.04
CA ILE A 103 8.94 -8.33 7.57
C ILE A 103 9.84 -7.18 8.04
N PRO A 104 10.06 -6.10 7.26
CA PRO A 104 10.80 -4.93 7.77
C PRO A 104 10.10 -4.17 8.90
N THR A 105 8.77 -4.08 8.90
CA THR A 105 8.04 -3.30 9.91
C THR A 105 8.07 -3.95 11.28
N VAL A 106 8.00 -5.28 11.40
CA VAL A 106 7.96 -5.97 12.71
C VAL A 106 9.16 -5.64 13.60
N PRO A 107 10.43 -5.75 13.15
CA PRO A 107 11.57 -5.34 13.95
C PRO A 107 11.57 -3.84 14.31
N ALA A 108 11.05 -2.99 13.43
CA ALA A 108 10.91 -1.56 13.70
C ALA A 108 9.96 -1.31 14.88
N LEU A 109 8.81 -1.99 14.90
CA LEU A 109 7.83 -1.92 15.99
C LEU A 109 8.36 -2.44 17.32
N LEU A 110 9.29 -3.38 17.28
CA LEU A 110 9.98 -3.90 18.47
C LEU A 110 11.14 -2.99 18.92
N GLY A 111 11.33 -1.83 18.29
CA GLY A 111 12.41 -0.89 18.63
C GLY A 111 13.81 -1.41 18.29
N LEU A 112 13.93 -2.42 17.42
CA LEU A 112 15.21 -3.05 17.09
C LEU A 112 16.05 -2.23 16.09
N TYR A 113 15.43 -1.24 15.43
CA TYR A 113 16.12 -0.41 14.45
C TYR A 113 16.71 0.85 15.06
N PRO A 114 18.02 1.12 14.85
CA PRO A 114 18.60 2.39 15.25
C PRO A 114 17.93 3.53 14.47
N GLN A 115 17.91 4.73 15.06
CA GLN A 115 17.25 5.90 14.49
C GLN A 115 17.71 6.20 13.05
N THR A 116 18.99 6.00 12.74
CA THR A 116 19.55 6.19 11.39
C THR A 116 18.92 5.25 10.35
N VAL A 117 18.57 4.02 10.72
CA VAL A 117 17.85 3.08 9.84
C VAL A 117 16.42 3.56 9.62
N GLN A 118 15.76 4.08 10.65
CA GLN A 118 14.40 4.62 10.54
C GLN A 118 14.35 5.83 9.59
N VAL A 119 15.31 6.75 9.72
CA VAL A 119 15.46 7.90 8.79
C VAL A 119 15.73 7.41 7.37
N ALA A 120 16.63 6.45 7.19
CA ALA A 120 16.92 5.87 5.87
C ALA A 120 15.70 5.17 5.24
N PHE A 121 14.89 4.48 6.04
CA PHE A 121 13.65 3.87 5.59
C PHE A 121 12.60 4.92 5.20
N GLY A 122 12.47 5.99 5.98
CA GLY A 122 11.66 7.16 5.64
C GLY A 122 12.07 7.79 4.31
N PHE A 123 13.38 7.94 4.08
CA PHE A 123 13.93 8.45 2.83
C PHE A 123 13.64 7.51 1.64
N TYR A 124 13.77 6.19 1.87
CA TYR A 124 13.43 5.16 0.91
C TYR A 124 11.96 5.21 0.47
N VAL A 125 11.05 5.28 1.44
CA VAL A 125 9.60 5.44 1.20
C VAL A 125 9.31 6.75 0.48
N GLY A 126 9.89 7.87 0.94
CA GLY A 126 9.68 9.19 0.34
C GLY A 126 10.09 9.25 -1.13
N ILE A 127 11.31 8.80 -1.47
CA ILE A 127 11.77 8.71 -2.86
C ILE A 127 10.85 7.79 -3.67
N SER A 128 10.47 6.66 -3.10
CA SER A 128 9.66 5.68 -3.80
C SER A 128 8.27 6.20 -4.15
N LEU A 129 7.64 6.95 -3.25
CA LEU A 129 6.35 7.62 -3.50
C LEU A 129 6.46 8.65 -4.64
N VAL A 130 7.54 9.44 -4.68
CA VAL A 130 7.83 10.35 -5.79
C VAL A 130 8.03 9.57 -7.10
N LEU A 131 8.74 8.44 -7.07
CA LEU A 131 8.90 7.58 -8.25
C LEU A 131 7.57 7.01 -8.74
N LEU A 132 6.68 6.57 -7.84
CA LEU A 132 5.34 6.08 -8.20
C LEU A 132 4.53 7.14 -8.96
N PHE A 133 4.66 8.42 -8.59
CA PHE A 133 4.04 9.52 -9.33
C PHE A 133 4.51 9.53 -10.79
N PHE A 134 5.82 9.42 -11.06
CA PHE A 134 6.35 9.46 -12.42
C PHE A 134 6.08 8.17 -13.20
N MET A 135 6.16 7.02 -12.54
CA MET A 135 5.92 5.71 -13.15
C MET A 135 4.45 5.46 -13.52
N ARG A 136 3.53 6.27 -12.96
CA ARG A 136 2.07 6.02 -13.01
C ARG A 136 1.74 4.59 -12.54
N TYR A 137 2.42 4.17 -11.49
CA TYR A 137 2.32 2.82 -10.95
C TYR A 137 1.56 2.86 -9.63
N GLY A 138 0.51 2.05 -9.53
CA GLY A 138 -0.33 2.00 -8.34
C GLY A 138 0.23 1.12 -7.23
N GLY A 139 1.32 0.38 -7.44
CA GLY A 139 1.79 -0.61 -6.46
C GLY A 139 2.32 0.02 -5.18
N CYS A 140 2.78 -0.83 -4.27
CA CYS A 140 3.38 -0.36 -3.03
C CYS A 140 4.68 0.42 -3.27
N GLU A 141 4.89 1.48 -2.48
CA GLU A 141 6.09 2.31 -2.47
C GLU A 141 7.36 1.48 -2.26
N VAL A 142 7.34 0.47 -1.39
CA VAL A 142 8.55 -0.33 -1.10
C VAL A 142 9.01 -1.21 -2.27
N VAL A 143 8.25 -1.27 -3.36
CA VAL A 143 8.66 -1.97 -4.58
C VAL A 143 8.79 -1.04 -5.78
N ALA A 144 8.66 0.28 -5.61
CA ALA A 144 8.76 1.24 -6.72
C ALA A 144 10.14 1.18 -7.39
N ILE A 145 11.21 1.29 -6.61
CA ILE A 145 12.60 1.24 -7.10
C ILE A 145 12.92 -0.08 -7.81
N PRO A 146 12.70 -1.27 -7.22
CA PRO A 146 12.99 -2.52 -7.92
C PRO A 146 12.09 -2.74 -9.14
N SER A 147 10.84 -2.27 -9.11
CA SER A 147 9.95 -2.31 -10.27
C SER A 147 10.48 -1.45 -11.42
N LEU A 148 11.04 -0.27 -11.11
CA LEU A 148 11.69 0.61 -12.09
C LEU A 148 12.93 -0.05 -12.69
N LEU A 149 13.84 -0.54 -11.84
CA LEU A 149 15.11 -1.12 -12.25
C LEU A 149 14.95 -2.39 -13.10
N LEU A 150 14.02 -3.27 -12.70
CA LEU A 150 13.75 -4.51 -13.42
C LEU A 150 12.72 -4.35 -14.53
N LYS A 151 12.12 -3.15 -14.68
CA LYS A 151 11.03 -2.86 -15.61
C LYS A 151 9.87 -3.87 -15.50
N ARG A 152 9.56 -4.30 -14.26
CA ARG A 152 8.50 -5.28 -13.94
C ARG A 152 7.56 -4.68 -12.92
N ARG A 153 6.25 -4.81 -13.15
CA ARG A 153 5.20 -4.30 -12.24
C ARG A 153 4.39 -5.46 -11.69
N PHE A 154 4.36 -5.61 -10.37
CA PHE A 154 3.54 -6.63 -9.70
C PHE A 154 2.53 -5.97 -8.78
N PRO A 155 1.26 -6.39 -8.77
CA PRO A 155 0.29 -5.83 -7.84
C PRO A 155 0.70 -6.23 -6.42
N ILE A 156 1.27 -5.29 -5.67
CA ILE A 156 1.59 -5.41 -4.25
C ILE A 156 0.84 -4.30 -3.55
N TYR A 157 0.01 -4.66 -2.58
CA TYR A 157 -0.90 -3.71 -1.94
C TYR A 157 -0.24 -2.98 -0.79
N CYS A 158 -0.56 -1.70 -0.62
CA CYS A 158 -0.17 -0.85 0.48
C CYS A 158 -1.33 0.07 0.85
N PRO A 159 -1.28 0.77 1.99
CA PRO A 159 -2.40 1.58 2.48
C PRO A 159 -2.95 2.54 1.41
N TYR A 160 -2.05 3.12 0.61
CA TYR A 160 -2.39 4.05 -0.47
C TYR A 160 -3.18 3.42 -1.61
N ASN A 161 -3.23 2.08 -1.73
CA ASN A 161 -4.08 1.41 -2.72
C ASN A 161 -5.58 1.56 -2.45
N ALA A 162 -5.98 1.90 -1.23
CA ALA A 162 -7.37 2.22 -0.94
C ALA A 162 -7.85 3.40 -1.80
N ILE A 163 -6.98 4.39 -2.02
CA ILE A 163 -7.28 5.56 -2.84
C ILE A 163 -7.44 5.17 -4.30
N ASP A 164 -6.55 4.31 -4.82
CA ASP A 164 -6.64 3.85 -6.21
C ASP A 164 -7.93 3.05 -6.45
N ALA A 165 -8.36 2.25 -5.46
CA ALA A 165 -9.61 1.50 -5.52
C ALA A 165 -10.82 2.44 -5.54
N ILE A 166 -10.81 3.49 -4.71
CA ILE A 166 -11.85 4.52 -4.70
C ILE A 166 -11.88 5.26 -6.04
N GLU A 167 -10.72 5.72 -6.53
CA GLU A 167 -10.62 6.47 -7.78
C GLU A 167 -11.13 5.67 -8.99
N ARG A 168 -10.89 4.35 -9.01
CA ARG A 168 -11.42 3.47 -10.06
C ARG A 168 -12.93 3.25 -9.95
N ALA A 169 -13.45 3.06 -8.75
CA ALA A 169 -14.90 2.97 -8.52
C ALA A 169 -15.65 4.22 -9.03
N MET A 170 -14.95 5.35 -9.17
CA MET A 170 -15.48 6.61 -9.66
C MET A 170 -15.37 6.81 -11.18
N THR A 171 -14.89 5.82 -11.93
CA THR A 171 -14.93 5.84 -13.40
C THR A 171 -16.13 5.02 -13.93
N PRO A 172 -17.37 5.56 -14.00
CA PRO A 172 -18.48 4.89 -14.69
C PRO A 172 -18.91 5.60 -15.99
N ASP A 173 -19.44 4.79 -16.90
CA ASP A 173 -19.68 5.10 -18.30
C ASP A 173 -20.74 6.17 -18.65
N LYS A 174 -21.61 6.65 -17.75
CA LYS A 174 -22.68 7.59 -18.15
C LYS A 174 -23.13 8.54 -17.02
N GLY A 175 -23.00 9.86 -17.25
CA GLY A 175 -23.69 10.94 -16.52
C GLY A 175 -22.80 12.00 -15.85
N TRP A 176 -22.58 13.14 -16.54
CA TRP A 176 -21.64 14.22 -16.14
C TRP A 176 -21.91 14.89 -14.78
N ALA A 177 -23.18 15.08 -14.39
CA ALA A 177 -23.52 15.76 -13.13
C ALA A 177 -23.31 14.87 -11.88
N ARG A 178 -23.73 13.60 -11.96
CA ARG A 178 -23.52 12.60 -10.90
C ARG A 178 -22.02 12.29 -10.73
N GLN A 179 -21.28 12.35 -11.83
CA GLN A 179 -19.82 12.23 -11.86
C GLN A 179 -19.14 13.35 -11.08
N ARG A 180 -19.49 14.63 -11.29
CA ARG A 180 -18.87 15.75 -10.56
C ARG A 180 -19.04 15.64 -9.04
N LEU A 181 -20.24 15.29 -8.58
CA LEU A 181 -20.50 15.11 -7.15
C LEU A 181 -19.70 13.94 -6.54
N LEU A 182 -19.66 12.79 -7.22
CA LEU A 182 -18.85 11.64 -6.78
C LEU A 182 -17.36 11.97 -6.81
N THR A 183 -16.88 12.69 -7.83
CA THR A 183 -15.51 13.17 -7.93
C THR A 183 -15.13 14.09 -6.78
N ILE A 184 -15.95 15.09 -6.48
CA ILE A 184 -15.71 16.00 -5.36
C ILE A 184 -15.74 15.24 -4.03
N PHE A 185 -16.73 14.37 -3.84
CA PHE A 185 -16.91 13.63 -2.61
C PHE A 185 -15.73 12.67 -2.34
N SER A 186 -15.28 11.93 -3.34
CA SER A 186 -14.12 11.07 -3.11
C SER A 186 -12.81 11.81 -3.15
N LEU A 187 -12.68 12.94 -3.86
CA LEU A 187 -11.53 13.82 -3.69
C LEU A 187 -11.44 14.28 -2.23
N ALA A 188 -12.57 14.64 -1.63
CA ALA A 188 -12.64 14.95 -0.21
C ALA A 188 -12.22 13.74 0.64
N ILE A 189 -12.73 12.54 0.38
CA ILE A 189 -12.29 11.32 1.09
C ILE A 189 -10.78 11.10 0.93
N VAL A 190 -10.22 11.24 -0.27
CA VAL A 190 -8.79 11.01 -0.52
C VAL A 190 -7.95 12.08 0.16
N ILE A 191 -8.37 13.34 0.14
CA ILE A 191 -7.73 14.42 0.89
C ILE A 191 -7.82 14.15 2.39
N PHE A 192 -8.95 13.65 2.89
CA PHE A 192 -9.14 13.34 4.30
C PHE A 192 -8.33 12.13 4.74
N VAL A 193 -8.33 11.04 3.97
CA VAL A 193 -7.55 9.82 4.25
C VAL A 193 -6.05 10.10 4.10
N GLY A 194 -5.66 10.81 3.04
CA GLY A 194 -4.29 11.27 2.85
C GLY A 194 -3.84 12.20 3.97
N GLY A 195 -4.69 13.16 4.36
CA GLY A 195 -4.48 14.06 5.48
C GLY A 195 -4.38 13.31 6.81
N TYR A 196 -5.22 12.31 7.03
CA TYR A 196 -5.15 11.41 8.20
C TYR A 196 -3.78 10.73 8.27
N PHE A 197 -3.33 10.09 7.18
CA PHE A 197 -2.01 9.46 7.15
C PHE A 197 -0.87 10.46 7.36
N ILE A 198 -0.98 11.68 6.82
CA ILE A 198 -0.03 12.76 7.09
C ILE A 198 -0.04 13.06 8.58
N VAL A 199 -1.18 13.39 9.18
CA VAL A 199 -1.25 13.82 10.58
C VAL A 199 -0.82 12.70 11.53
N VAL A 200 -1.21 11.45 11.28
CA VAL A 200 -0.75 10.29 12.07
C VAL A 200 0.75 10.13 11.96
N ALA A 201 1.30 10.11 10.74
CA ALA A 201 2.75 10.04 10.53
C ALA A 201 3.49 11.24 11.14
N SER A 202 2.78 12.35 11.34
CA SER A 202 3.31 13.57 11.93
C SER A 202 3.03 13.67 13.42
N ASN A 203 2.26 12.79 14.05
CA ASN A 203 1.79 13.03 15.41
C ASN A 203 2.93 12.92 16.42
N ASP A 204 3.77 11.89 16.28
CA ASP A 204 5.02 11.77 17.06
C ASP A 204 5.92 12.98 16.86
N LEU A 205 5.93 13.50 15.63
CA LEU A 205 6.73 14.64 15.22
C LEU A 205 6.22 15.97 15.80
N LEU A 206 4.93 16.23 15.65
CA LEU A 206 4.24 17.41 16.15
C LEU A 206 4.30 17.42 17.68
N GLY A 207 4.21 16.24 18.30
CA GLY A 207 4.44 16.05 19.73
C GLY A 207 5.81 16.54 20.19
N GLN A 208 6.87 16.35 19.40
CA GLN A 208 8.21 16.88 19.71
C GLN A 208 8.27 18.42 19.68
N TYR A 209 7.38 19.09 18.95
CA TYR A 209 7.22 20.55 18.97
C TYR A 209 6.18 21.04 19.98
N GLY A 210 5.68 20.16 20.86
CA GLY A 210 4.60 20.48 21.80
C GLY A 210 3.23 20.64 21.13
N VAL A 211 3.11 20.32 19.84
CA VAL A 211 1.85 20.34 19.10
C VAL A 211 1.23 18.95 19.20
N VAL A 212 0.33 18.77 20.16
CA VAL A 212 -0.42 17.50 20.27
C VAL A 212 -1.63 17.58 19.35
N VAL A 213 -1.57 16.94 18.19
CA VAL A 213 -2.74 16.80 17.33
C VAL A 213 -3.52 15.57 17.78
N ARG A 214 -4.55 15.78 18.59
CA ARG A 214 -5.50 14.71 18.92
C ARG A 214 -6.42 14.48 17.73
N ILE A 215 -6.07 13.51 16.88
CA ILE A 215 -7.02 13.01 15.90
C ILE A 215 -8.05 12.17 16.65
N ASP A 216 -9.31 12.57 16.61
CA ASP A 216 -10.39 11.75 17.15
C ASP A 216 -10.51 10.47 16.29
N HIS A 217 -10.50 9.30 16.91
CA HIS A 217 -10.60 8.03 16.18
C HIS A 217 -11.91 7.91 15.38
N ARG A 218 -12.93 8.70 15.71
CA ARG A 218 -14.20 8.80 14.97
C ARG A 218 -14.03 9.30 13.55
N TRP A 219 -12.91 9.95 13.21
CA TRP A 219 -12.61 10.33 11.83
C TRP A 219 -12.51 9.12 10.89
N SER A 220 -12.20 7.93 11.41
CA SER A 220 -12.24 6.69 10.64
C SER A 220 -13.62 6.33 10.10
N LEU A 221 -14.71 6.84 10.70
CA LEU A 221 -16.09 6.64 10.20
C LEU A 221 -16.30 7.21 8.79
N LEU A 222 -15.48 8.17 8.36
CA LEU A 222 -15.51 8.67 6.99
C LEU A 222 -15.20 7.59 5.96
N LEU A 223 -14.47 6.54 6.35
CA LEU A 223 -14.21 5.38 5.50
C LEU A 223 -15.46 4.50 5.31
N LEU A 224 -16.55 4.68 6.08
CA LEU A 224 -17.78 3.91 5.87
C LEU A 224 -18.35 4.11 4.47
N VAL A 225 -18.15 5.29 3.88
CA VAL A 225 -18.69 5.58 2.54
C VAL A 225 -17.95 4.80 1.44
N PRO A 226 -16.61 4.84 1.32
CA PRO A 226 -15.91 3.98 0.37
C PRO A 226 -16.09 2.48 0.69
N CYS A 227 -16.25 2.10 1.97
CA CYS A 227 -16.59 0.73 2.35
C CYS A 227 -17.94 0.30 1.75
N ALA A 228 -18.99 1.10 1.96
CA ALA A 228 -20.33 0.84 1.46
C ALA A 228 -20.38 0.81 -0.08
N GLN A 229 -19.62 1.68 -0.74
CA GLN A 229 -19.49 1.69 -2.20
C GLN A 229 -18.88 0.38 -2.72
N LEU A 230 -17.77 -0.07 -2.12
CA LEU A 230 -17.14 -1.35 -2.49
C LEU A 230 -18.08 -2.53 -2.25
N ALA A 231 -18.83 -2.53 -1.13
CA ALA A 231 -19.81 -3.56 -0.84
C ALA A 231 -20.96 -3.57 -1.87
N ALA A 232 -21.47 -2.40 -2.26
CA ALA A 232 -22.51 -2.28 -3.28
C ALA A 232 -22.05 -2.76 -4.66
N PHE A 233 -20.80 -2.49 -5.05
CA PHE A 233 -20.23 -3.03 -6.28
C PHE A 233 -20.06 -4.55 -6.22
N ALA A 234 -19.55 -5.08 -5.10
CA ALA A 234 -19.46 -6.52 -4.88
C ALA A 234 -20.84 -7.19 -5.03
N TRP A 235 -21.88 -6.59 -4.45
CA TRP A 235 -23.26 -7.06 -4.54
C TRP A 235 -23.78 -7.06 -5.97
N LYS A 236 -23.60 -5.96 -6.72
CA LYS A 236 -24.03 -5.87 -8.12
C LYS A 236 -23.39 -6.94 -9.01
N HIS A 237 -22.11 -7.23 -8.81
CA HIS A 237 -21.43 -8.31 -9.54
C HIS A 237 -21.90 -9.69 -9.11
N TYR A 238 -22.26 -9.86 -7.85
CA TYR A 238 -22.85 -11.09 -7.36
C TYR A 238 -24.25 -11.33 -7.94
N GLU A 239 -25.08 -10.30 -8.06
CA GLU A 239 -26.39 -10.40 -8.73
C GLU A 239 -26.24 -10.77 -10.21
N ALA A 240 -25.21 -10.28 -10.90
CA ALA A 240 -24.98 -10.60 -12.31
C ALA A 240 -24.42 -12.02 -12.53
N GLU A 241 -23.51 -12.48 -11.67
CA GLU A 241 -22.77 -13.74 -11.88
C GLU A 241 -23.28 -14.90 -11.02
N HIS A 242 -24.09 -14.61 -9.99
CA HIS A 242 -24.57 -15.55 -8.96
C HIS A 242 -23.46 -16.40 -8.33
N SER A 243 -22.25 -15.86 -8.28
CA SER A 243 -21.06 -16.56 -7.81
C SER A 243 -20.29 -15.70 -6.83
N LEU A 244 -20.19 -16.16 -5.58
CA LEU A 244 -19.31 -15.54 -4.57
C LEU A 244 -17.83 -15.62 -4.95
N PHE A 245 -17.49 -16.53 -5.87
CA PHE A 245 -16.12 -16.76 -6.32
C PHE A 245 -15.76 -15.99 -7.59
N ALA A 246 -16.73 -15.27 -8.17
CA ALA A 246 -16.50 -14.30 -9.22
C ALA A 246 -15.31 -13.39 -8.87
N PRO A 247 -14.32 -13.24 -9.76
CA PRO A 247 -13.12 -12.45 -9.47
C PRO A 247 -13.45 -11.03 -9.00
N GLN A 248 -14.50 -10.41 -9.57
CA GLN A 248 -14.92 -9.06 -9.24
C GLN A 248 -15.57 -8.98 -7.85
N VAL A 249 -16.48 -9.90 -7.53
CA VAL A 249 -17.11 -10.01 -6.21
C VAL A 249 -16.06 -10.18 -5.13
N ARG A 250 -15.08 -11.07 -5.35
CA ARG A 250 -13.97 -11.27 -4.41
C ARG A 250 -13.12 -10.03 -4.25
N ARG A 251 -12.87 -9.29 -5.33
CA ARG A 251 -12.03 -8.09 -5.30
C ARG A 251 -12.67 -6.97 -4.48
N TYR A 252 -13.90 -6.61 -4.83
CA TYR A 252 -14.63 -5.53 -4.17
C TYR A 252 -15.05 -5.93 -2.76
N GLY A 253 -15.50 -7.17 -2.57
CA GLY A 253 -15.86 -7.71 -1.26
C GLY A 253 -14.67 -7.74 -0.30
N LEU A 254 -13.49 -8.19 -0.76
CA LEU A 254 -12.28 -8.16 0.07
C LEU A 254 -11.87 -6.72 0.40
N GLY A 255 -11.96 -5.79 -0.56
CA GLY A 255 -11.72 -4.38 -0.33
C GLY A 255 -12.64 -3.80 0.75
N ALA A 256 -13.94 -4.08 0.67
CA ALA A 256 -14.92 -3.65 1.67
C ALA A 256 -14.65 -4.24 3.05
N VAL A 257 -14.35 -5.54 3.13
CA VAL A 257 -14.01 -6.21 4.40
C VAL A 257 -12.76 -5.60 5.03
N ILE A 258 -11.70 -5.38 4.25
CA ILE A 258 -10.47 -4.77 4.75
C ILE A 258 -10.76 -3.35 5.25
N LEU A 259 -11.53 -2.56 4.51
CA LEU A 259 -11.87 -1.21 4.95
C LEU A 259 -12.72 -1.21 6.23
N ALA A 260 -13.69 -2.13 6.34
CA ALA A 260 -14.50 -2.31 7.55
C ALA A 260 -13.63 -2.69 8.75
N LEU A 261 -12.70 -3.62 8.56
CA LEU A 261 -11.74 -4.00 9.60
C LEU A 261 -10.85 -2.82 9.99
N THR A 262 -10.37 -2.02 9.03
CA THR A 262 -9.60 -0.81 9.29
C THR A 262 -10.39 0.24 10.08
N ILE A 263 -11.68 0.45 9.75
CA ILE A 263 -12.57 1.35 10.51
C ILE A 263 -12.70 0.89 11.94
N VAL A 264 -13.10 -0.38 12.14
CA VAL A 264 -13.25 -0.98 13.46
C VAL A 264 -11.96 -0.78 14.23
N ALA A 265 -10.85 -1.14 13.64
CA ALA A 265 -9.56 -1.09 14.27
C ALA A 265 -9.15 0.33 14.71
N PHE A 266 -9.34 1.35 13.86
CA PHE A 266 -9.10 2.73 14.26
C PHE A 266 -10.02 3.19 15.39
N LEU A 267 -11.29 2.81 15.41
CA LEU A 267 -12.20 3.12 16.52
C LEU A 267 -11.71 2.53 17.86
N PHE A 268 -10.91 1.46 17.83
CA PHE A 268 -10.33 0.81 19.00
C PHE A 268 -8.91 1.26 19.34
N GLU A 269 -8.33 2.23 18.62
CA GLU A 269 -6.94 2.65 18.83
C GLU A 269 -6.70 3.32 20.21
N GLY A 270 -7.77 3.79 20.86
CA GLY A 270 -7.74 4.29 22.24
C GLY A 270 -7.82 3.22 23.34
N VAL A 271 -7.96 1.93 23.00
CA VAL A 271 -8.12 0.83 23.98
C VAL A 271 -6.82 0.02 24.16
N GLY A 272 -5.68 0.57 23.70
CA GLY A 272 -4.36 -0.06 23.80
C GLY A 272 -3.93 -0.86 22.57
N ILE A 273 -4.71 -0.83 21.48
CA ILE A 273 -4.33 -1.44 20.19
C ILE A 273 -3.79 -0.32 19.29
N THR A 274 -2.48 -0.25 19.07
CA THR A 274 -1.94 0.79 18.17
C THR A 274 -2.27 0.49 16.70
N GLY A 275 -2.37 1.53 15.87
CA GLY A 275 -2.54 1.42 14.41
C GLY A 275 -1.56 0.43 13.75
N ASP A 276 -0.36 0.28 14.32
CA ASP A 276 0.64 -0.67 13.84
C ASP A 276 0.24 -2.13 14.02
N VAL A 277 -0.35 -2.48 15.17
CA VAL A 277 -0.84 -3.85 15.44
C VAL A 277 -1.91 -4.23 14.44
N ILE A 278 -2.78 -3.28 14.11
CA ILE A 278 -3.89 -3.43 13.16
C ILE A 278 -3.34 -3.75 11.77
N TRP A 279 -2.31 -3.01 11.35
CA TRP A 279 -1.62 -3.25 10.08
C TRP A 279 -0.93 -4.60 10.03
N VAL A 280 -0.25 -4.99 11.12
CA VAL A 280 0.36 -6.33 11.22
C VAL A 280 -0.69 -7.43 11.13
N VAL A 281 -1.84 -7.27 11.79
CA VAL A 281 -2.96 -8.23 11.70
C VAL A 281 -3.52 -8.28 10.27
N ALA A 282 -3.75 -7.14 9.62
CA ALA A 282 -4.25 -7.10 8.25
C ALA A 282 -3.27 -7.78 7.26
N MET A 283 -1.97 -7.49 7.38
CA MET A 283 -0.92 -8.16 6.60
C MET A 283 -0.85 -9.66 6.91
N GLY A 284 -0.95 -10.05 8.18
CA GLY A 284 -0.95 -11.42 8.65
C GLY A 284 -2.13 -12.24 8.12
N LEU A 285 -3.34 -11.67 8.13
CA LEU A 285 -4.53 -12.27 7.52
C LEU A 285 -4.34 -12.46 6.01
N GLY A 286 -3.77 -11.46 5.33
CA GLY A 286 -3.39 -11.56 3.93
C GLY A 286 -2.42 -12.72 3.66
N ALA A 287 -1.40 -12.87 4.50
CA ALA A 287 -0.44 -13.97 4.43
C ALA A 287 -1.09 -15.34 4.70
N LEU A 288 -1.96 -15.46 5.70
CA LEU A 288 -2.69 -16.69 6.03
C LEU A 288 -3.58 -17.15 4.87
N VAL A 289 -4.29 -16.21 4.22
CA VAL A 289 -5.09 -16.50 3.02
C VAL A 289 -4.22 -17.10 1.92
N VAL A 290 -2.99 -16.62 1.76
CA VAL A 290 -2.04 -17.19 0.79
C VAL A 290 -1.56 -18.56 1.20
N LEU A 291 -1.16 -18.77 2.45
CA LEU A 291 -0.74 -20.08 2.94
C LEU A 291 -1.84 -21.13 2.73
N PHE A 292 -3.09 -20.75 2.99
CA PHE A 292 -4.26 -21.59 2.72
C PHE A 292 -4.45 -21.87 1.23
N GLN A 293 -4.34 -20.86 0.36
CA GLN A 293 -4.45 -21.03 -1.10
C GLN A 293 -3.34 -21.91 -1.68
N VAL A 294 -2.11 -21.77 -1.18
CA VAL A 294 -0.97 -22.60 -1.58
C VAL A 294 -1.18 -24.04 -1.08
N GLY A 295 -1.57 -24.21 0.18
CA GLY A 295 -1.84 -25.52 0.78
C GLY A 295 -2.94 -26.28 0.03
N THR A 296 -4.06 -25.63 -0.29
CA THR A 296 -5.16 -26.25 -1.05
C THR A 296 -4.75 -26.62 -2.48
N ARG A 297 -3.90 -25.82 -3.14
CA ARG A 297 -3.34 -26.17 -4.47
C ARG A 297 -2.41 -27.38 -4.40
N LEU A 298 -1.54 -27.44 -3.40
CA LEU A 298 -0.65 -28.59 -3.20
C LEU A 298 -1.45 -29.87 -2.89
N ALA A 299 -2.45 -29.78 -2.03
CA ALA A 299 -3.35 -30.89 -1.71
C ALA A 299 -4.11 -31.39 -2.95
N ARG A 300 -4.59 -30.50 -3.83
CA ARG A 300 -5.22 -30.88 -5.10
C ARG A 300 -4.26 -31.60 -6.05
N ARG A 301 -3.01 -31.12 -6.16
CA ARG A 301 -1.98 -31.78 -6.97
C ARG A 301 -1.69 -33.20 -6.48
N GLN A 302 -1.54 -33.37 -5.17
CA GLN A 302 -1.33 -34.70 -4.57
C GLN A 302 -2.53 -35.64 -4.77
N ARG A 303 -3.77 -35.10 -4.77
CA ARG A 303 -4.96 -35.90 -5.04
C ARG A 303 -5.05 -36.36 -6.50
N HIS A 304 -4.60 -35.53 -7.44
CA HIS A 304 -4.53 -35.91 -8.86
C HIS A 304 -3.43 -36.95 -9.14
N SER A 305 -2.29 -36.89 -8.47
CA SER A 305 -1.22 -37.89 -8.63
C SER A 305 -1.54 -39.25 -8.00
N ARG A 306 -2.59 -39.34 -7.16
CA ARG A 306 -3.01 -40.57 -6.49
C ARG A 306 -4.16 -41.31 -7.18
N LYS A 307 -4.75 -40.77 -8.26
CA LYS A 307 -5.72 -41.53 -9.03
C LYS A 307 -4.97 -42.59 -9.85
N PRO A 308 -5.18 -43.90 -9.60
CA PRO A 308 -4.60 -44.95 -10.45
C PRO A 308 -5.12 -44.78 -11.88
N ALA A 309 -4.25 -45.06 -12.85
CA ALA A 309 -4.56 -45.04 -14.28
C ALA A 309 -5.62 -46.09 -14.63
#